data_AF-A0A850W5E6-F1
#
_entry.id   AF-A0A850W5E6-F1
#
_cell.length_a   1.000
_cell.length_b   1.000
_cell.length_c   1.000
_cell.angle_alpha   90.00
_cell.angle_beta   90.00
_cell.angle_gamma   90.00
#
_symmetry.space_group_name_H-M   'P 1'
#
loop_
_entity.id
_entity.type
_entity.pdbx_description
1 polymer ?
#
loop_
_entity_poly.entity_id
_entity_poly.type
_entity_poly.pdbx_seq_one_letter_code
_entity_poly.pdbx_strand_id
1 'polypeptide(L)'
;ETCRDVLCPGSSTCVVDQTNNAYCVTCNRICPEPTSPEQYLCGNDGITYASACHLRKATCLLGRSIGLAYEGKCIKAKSCEDIQCSAGKKCLWDFKVGRGRCALCNEPCPESKSDEAVCASDNTTYPSECAMKEAACSMGVLLEVKHSGSCNSINEDPEEEEEDEDQDYSFPISSFLEW
;
A
#
# COMPACT_ATOMS: atom_id res chain seq x y z
N GLU A 1 3.35 -15.11 2.35
CA GLU A 1 2.36 -15.61 1.35
C GLU A 1 1.20 -14.63 1.29
N THR A 2 0.73 -14.29 0.09
CA THR A 2 -0.41 -13.37 -0.11
C THR A 2 -1.74 -14.09 0.08
N CYS A 3 -2.87 -13.35 0.10
CA CYS A 3 -4.20 -13.95 0.20
C CYS A 3 -4.72 -14.64 -1.08
N ARG A 4 -3.91 -14.77 -2.16
CA ARG A 4 -4.37 -15.28 -3.46
C ARG A 4 -4.91 -16.71 -3.39
N ASP A 5 -4.20 -17.59 -2.67
CA ASP A 5 -4.50 -19.02 -2.60
C ASP A 5 -4.83 -19.49 -1.16
N VAL A 6 -5.08 -18.54 -0.25
CA VAL A 6 -5.36 -18.83 1.16
C VAL A 6 -6.86 -19.01 1.37
N LEU A 7 -7.27 -20.27 1.63
CA LEU A 7 -8.64 -20.60 2.00
C LEU A 7 -8.81 -20.58 3.52
N CYS A 8 -9.45 -19.54 4.03
CA CYS A 8 -9.70 -19.41 5.45
C CYS A 8 -10.86 -20.28 5.94
N PRO A 9 -10.76 -20.92 7.11
CA PRO A 9 -11.81 -21.79 7.62
C PRO A 9 -13.04 -21.00 8.12
N GLY A 10 -14.22 -21.58 7.90
CA GLY A 10 -15.49 -21.06 8.40
C GLY A 10 -15.85 -19.70 7.80
N SER A 11 -16.11 -18.71 8.67
CA SER A 11 -16.43 -17.33 8.27
C SER A 11 -15.23 -16.38 8.37
N SER A 12 -14.03 -16.92 8.51
CA SER A 12 -12.80 -16.13 8.63
C SER A 12 -12.45 -15.50 7.28
N THR A 13 -11.80 -14.34 7.31
CA THR A 13 -11.38 -13.58 6.13
C THR A 13 -9.85 -13.51 6.11
N CYS A 14 -9.26 -13.65 4.93
CA CYS A 14 -7.82 -13.50 4.77
C CYS A 14 -7.44 -12.01 4.79
N VAL A 15 -6.44 -11.66 5.58
CA VAL A 15 -5.83 -10.32 5.63
C VAL A 15 -4.31 -10.43 5.50
N VAL A 16 -3.66 -9.43 4.91
CA VAL A 16 -2.20 -9.33 4.88
C VAL A 16 -1.65 -8.26 5.81
N ASP A 17 -0.48 -8.50 6.39
CA ASP A 17 0.29 -7.50 7.14
C ASP A 17 1.19 -6.63 6.23
N GLN A 18 1.95 -5.71 6.83
CA GLN A 18 2.88 -4.84 6.10
C GLN A 18 4.03 -5.58 5.39
N THR A 19 4.28 -6.84 5.75
CA THR A 19 5.27 -7.72 5.12
C THR A 19 4.65 -8.73 4.14
N ASN A 20 3.39 -8.55 3.75
CA ASN A 20 2.63 -9.45 2.88
C ASN A 20 2.49 -10.89 3.41
N ASN A 21 2.43 -11.07 4.74
CA ASN A 21 2.05 -12.36 5.33
C ASN A 21 0.53 -12.43 5.50
N ALA A 22 -0.06 -13.52 5.04
CA ALA A 22 -1.49 -13.79 5.13
C ALA A 22 -1.90 -14.38 6.48
N TYR A 23 -3.04 -13.91 6.99
CA TYR A 23 -3.65 -14.36 8.24
C TYR A 23 -5.15 -14.55 8.06
N CYS A 24 -5.70 -15.63 8.62
CA CYS A 24 -7.15 -15.83 8.69
C CYS A 24 -7.69 -15.25 9.98
N VAL A 25 -8.55 -14.23 9.87
CA VAL A 25 -9.11 -13.50 11.01
C VAL A 25 -10.62 -13.37 10.93
N THR A 26 -11.28 -13.19 12.07
CA THR A 26 -12.71 -12.88 12.10
C THR A 26 -12.92 -11.38 12.12
N CYS A 27 -13.44 -10.82 11.02
CA CYS A 27 -13.74 -9.39 10.96
C CYS A 27 -14.96 -9.03 11.82
N ASN A 28 -14.83 -7.98 12.64
CA ASN A 28 -16.00 -7.41 13.32
C ASN A 28 -16.95 -6.77 12.29
N ARG A 29 -18.18 -7.26 12.22
CA ARG A 29 -19.20 -6.78 11.28
C ARG A 29 -20.19 -5.79 11.89
N ILE A 30 -20.23 -5.68 13.22
CA ILE A 30 -21.17 -4.83 13.95
C ILE A 30 -20.40 -3.65 14.53
N CYS A 31 -20.80 -2.45 14.12
CA CYS A 31 -20.25 -1.21 14.64
C CYS A 31 -21.39 -0.37 15.23
N PRO A 32 -21.16 0.30 16.37
CA PRO A 32 -22.13 1.26 16.89
C PRO A 32 -22.23 2.47 15.98
N GLU A 33 -23.41 3.07 15.93
CA GLU A 33 -23.64 4.34 15.24
C GLU A 33 -22.81 5.45 15.89
N PRO A 34 -22.30 6.41 15.08
CA PRO A 34 -21.48 7.48 15.61
C PRO A 34 -22.29 8.42 16.50
N THR A 35 -21.74 8.79 17.65
CA THR A 35 -22.41 9.69 18.61
C THR A 35 -22.03 11.16 18.43
N SER A 36 -20.97 11.46 17.67
CA SER A 36 -20.56 12.82 17.35
C SER A 36 -19.92 12.93 15.96
N PRO A 37 -19.95 14.12 15.33
CA PRO A 37 -19.27 14.37 14.04
C PRO A 37 -17.74 14.21 14.09
N GLU A 38 -17.12 14.30 15.26
CA GLU A 38 -15.67 14.16 15.45
C GLU A 38 -15.18 12.72 15.28
N GLN A 39 -16.09 11.74 15.30
CA GLN A 39 -15.74 10.33 15.10
C GLN A 39 -15.50 9.97 13.64
N TYR A 40 -15.94 10.82 12.70
CA TYR A 40 -15.75 10.56 11.28
C TYR A 40 -14.27 10.56 10.92
N LEU A 41 -13.91 9.73 9.95
CA LEU A 41 -12.54 9.55 9.48
C LEU A 41 -12.51 9.55 7.95
N CYS A 42 -11.47 10.12 7.36
CA CYS A 42 -11.20 9.98 5.94
C CYS A 42 -10.14 8.90 5.73
N GLY A 43 -10.45 7.85 4.97
CA GLY A 43 -9.48 6.83 4.58
C GLY A 43 -8.56 7.29 3.44
N ASN A 44 -7.42 6.65 3.26
CA ASN A 44 -6.54 6.92 2.10
C ASN A 44 -7.18 6.50 0.77
N ASP A 45 -8.23 5.68 0.82
CA ASP A 45 -9.11 5.36 -0.30
C ASP A 45 -10.09 6.48 -0.66
N GLY A 46 -10.12 7.58 0.12
CA GLY A 46 -11.00 8.74 -0.08
C GLY A 46 -12.44 8.51 0.34
N ILE A 47 -12.70 7.43 1.09
CA ILE A 47 -14.01 7.13 1.64
C ILE A 47 -14.11 7.73 3.04
N THR A 48 -15.25 8.36 3.31
CA THR A 48 -15.59 8.82 4.66
C THR A 48 -16.17 7.67 5.47
N TYR A 49 -15.50 7.34 6.57
CA TYR A 49 -15.91 6.32 7.53
C TYR A 49 -16.59 6.97 8.72
N ALA A 50 -17.72 6.41 9.15
CA ALA A 50 -18.48 6.94 10.29
C ALA A 50 -17.72 6.86 11.62
N SER A 51 -16.83 5.89 11.78
CA SER A 51 -15.96 5.75 12.96
C SER A 51 -14.75 4.86 12.68
N ALA A 52 -13.82 4.80 13.64
CA ALA A 52 -12.68 3.87 13.59
C ALA A 52 -13.12 2.40 13.47
N CYS A 53 -14.28 2.02 14.03
CA CYS A 53 -14.82 0.67 13.85
C CYS A 53 -15.14 0.40 12.37
N HIS A 54 -15.80 1.35 11.72
CA HIS A 54 -16.20 1.23 10.31
C HIS A 54 -14.97 1.16 9.39
N LEU A 55 -13.94 1.98 9.63
CA LEU A 55 -12.68 1.91 8.89
C LEU A 55 -11.98 0.55 9.06
N ARG A 56 -11.90 0.04 10.30
CA ARG A 56 -11.29 -1.29 10.58
C ARG A 56 -12.09 -2.42 9.97
N LYS A 57 -13.42 -2.36 10.02
CA LYS A 57 -14.32 -3.32 9.36
C LYS A 57 -14.04 -3.36 7.87
N ALA A 58 -14.01 -2.21 7.20
CA ALA A 58 -13.70 -2.13 5.77
C ALA A 58 -12.29 -2.65 5.45
N THR A 59 -11.29 -2.26 6.25
CA THR A 59 -9.91 -2.75 6.12
C THR A 59 -9.83 -4.28 6.20
N CYS A 60 -10.52 -4.87 7.17
CA CYS A 60 -10.52 -6.32 7.36
C CYS A 60 -11.23 -7.05 6.21
N LEU A 61 -12.38 -6.53 5.76
CA LEU A 61 -13.11 -7.12 4.64
C LEU A 61 -12.39 -6.94 3.29
N LEU A 62 -11.58 -5.90 3.15
CA LEU A 62 -10.72 -5.69 1.98
C LEU A 62 -9.51 -6.65 1.95
N GLY A 63 -9.10 -7.16 3.11
CA GLY A 63 -7.94 -8.05 3.23
C GLY A 63 -6.59 -7.34 3.27
N ARG A 64 -6.55 -6.00 3.27
CA ARG A 64 -5.31 -5.20 3.36
C ARG A 64 -5.56 -3.83 3.97
N SER A 65 -4.50 -3.21 4.47
CA SER A 65 -4.52 -1.87 5.07
C SER A 65 -5.06 -0.80 4.11
N ILE A 66 -6.17 -0.14 4.50
CA ILE A 66 -6.64 1.10 3.86
C ILE A 66 -5.83 2.29 4.39
N GLY A 67 -5.66 2.35 5.72
CA GLY A 67 -4.97 3.45 6.39
C GLY A 67 -5.82 4.71 6.51
N LEU A 68 -5.57 5.46 7.59
CA LEU A 68 -6.21 6.75 7.85
C LEU A 68 -5.49 7.86 7.10
N ALA A 69 -6.23 8.67 6.34
CA ALA A 69 -5.73 9.90 5.73
C ALA A 69 -5.74 11.03 6.76
N TYR A 70 -6.91 11.35 7.32
CA TYR A 70 -7.07 12.39 8.34
C TYR A 70 -8.37 12.21 9.12
N GLU A 71 -8.45 12.85 10.29
CA GLU A 71 -9.66 12.90 11.12
C GLU A 71 -10.72 13.82 10.48
N GLY A 72 -11.99 13.47 10.62
CA GLY A 72 -13.11 14.16 9.97
C GLY A 72 -13.58 13.51 8.67
N LYS A 73 -14.52 14.16 7.98
CA LYS A 73 -15.04 13.69 6.69
C LYS A 73 -14.04 14.00 5.58
N CYS A 74 -14.02 13.17 4.54
CA CYS A 74 -13.23 13.46 3.36
C CYS A 74 -13.72 14.74 2.68
N ILE A 75 -12.77 15.57 2.26
CA ILE A 75 -12.99 16.79 1.49
C ILE A 75 -12.35 16.67 0.11
N LYS A 76 -12.86 17.43 -0.86
CA LYS A 76 -12.27 17.56 -2.20
C LYS A 76 -11.12 18.58 -2.18
N ALA A 77 -10.09 18.27 -1.40
CA ALA A 77 -8.88 19.08 -1.30
C ALA A 77 -8.15 19.14 -2.65
N LYS A 78 -7.53 20.28 -2.94
CA LYS A 78 -6.64 20.49 -4.10
C LYS A 78 -5.16 20.52 -3.70
N SER A 79 -4.89 20.82 -2.44
CA SER A 79 -3.56 20.83 -1.85
C SER A 79 -3.65 20.54 -0.35
N CYS A 80 -2.49 20.45 0.31
CA CYS A 80 -2.42 20.34 1.77
C CYS A 80 -2.94 21.58 2.51
N GLU A 81 -3.13 22.71 1.83
CA GLU A 81 -3.67 23.94 2.44
C GLU A 81 -5.16 23.79 2.84
N ASP A 82 -5.88 22.89 2.16
CA ASP A 82 -7.28 22.61 2.45
C ASP A 82 -7.46 21.62 3.63
N ILE A 83 -6.39 20.92 4.02
CA ILE A 83 -6.45 19.80 4.98
C ILE A 83 -5.90 20.26 6.33
N GLN A 84 -6.78 20.30 7.33
CA GLN A 84 -6.37 20.61 8.70
C GLN A 84 -5.98 19.35 9.47
N CYS A 85 -4.70 19.21 9.76
CA CYS A 85 -4.19 18.12 10.58
C CYS A 85 -4.29 18.42 12.08
N SER A 86 -4.63 17.41 12.88
CA SER A 86 -4.61 17.48 14.35
C SER A 86 -3.19 17.76 14.87
N ALA A 87 -3.10 18.29 16.10
CA ALA A 87 -1.83 18.75 16.68
C ALA A 87 -0.70 17.71 16.57
N GLY A 88 0.47 18.15 16.11
CA GLY A 88 1.67 17.32 15.95
C GLY A 88 1.74 16.52 14.64
N LYS A 89 0.71 16.58 13.78
CA LYS A 89 0.73 15.98 12.44
C LYS A 89 0.94 17.04 11.36
N LYS A 90 1.63 16.69 10.28
CA LYS A 90 1.74 17.51 9.06
C LYS A 90 1.03 16.83 7.90
N CYS A 91 0.52 17.62 6.97
CA CYS A 91 -0.06 17.10 5.75
C CYS A 91 1.05 16.75 4.74
N LEU A 92 0.97 15.55 4.17
CA LEU A 92 1.79 15.06 3.07
C LEU A 92 0.90 14.88 1.85
N TRP A 93 1.27 15.50 0.73
CA TRP A 93 0.49 15.43 -0.51
C TRP A 93 0.96 14.29 -1.41
N ASP A 94 0.02 13.45 -1.85
CA ASP A 94 0.24 12.42 -2.86
C ASP A 94 -0.15 12.98 -4.24
N PHE A 95 0.85 13.24 -5.08
CA PHE A 95 0.63 13.73 -6.44
C PHE A 95 0.13 12.67 -7.42
N LYS A 96 0.36 11.37 -7.15
CA LYS A 96 -0.13 10.29 -8.02
C LYS A 96 -1.64 10.15 -7.91
N VAL A 97 -2.17 10.33 -6.71
CA VAL A 97 -3.59 10.13 -6.40
C VAL A 97 -4.35 11.47 -6.24
N GLY A 98 -3.64 12.58 -6.04
CA GLY A 98 -4.23 13.90 -5.85
C GLY A 98 -4.93 14.03 -4.49
N ARG A 99 -4.33 13.49 -3.42
CA ARG A 99 -4.92 13.47 -2.07
C ARG A 99 -3.85 13.73 -1.00
N GLY A 100 -4.25 14.36 0.10
CA GLY A 100 -3.36 14.59 1.25
C GLY A 100 -3.63 13.64 2.41
N ARG A 101 -2.60 13.38 3.20
CA ARG A 101 -2.62 12.56 4.41
C ARG A 101 -1.91 13.27 5.56
N CYS A 102 -2.48 13.23 6.76
CA CYS A 102 -1.85 13.71 7.98
C CYS A 102 -0.96 12.63 8.59
N ALA A 103 0.34 12.92 8.72
CA ALA A 103 1.34 12.03 9.28
C ALA A 103 2.06 12.68 10.48
N LEU A 104 2.53 11.85 11.41
CA LEU A 104 3.44 12.30 12.47
C LEU A 104 4.83 12.50 11.89
N CYS A 105 5.49 13.61 12.25
CA CYS A 105 6.77 14.02 11.68
C CYS A 105 7.86 14.30 12.73
N ASN A 106 7.61 13.93 13.99
CA ASN A 106 8.46 14.31 15.12
C ASN A 106 9.26 13.12 15.68
N GLU A 107 9.32 11.99 14.97
CA GLU A 107 10.09 10.84 15.40
C GLU A 107 11.56 11.00 14.99
N PRO A 108 12.51 11.03 15.93
CA PRO A 108 13.92 11.12 15.60
C PRO A 108 14.39 9.81 14.96
N CYS A 109 15.17 9.92 13.88
CA CYS A 109 15.74 8.74 13.23
C CYS A 109 17.00 8.24 13.95
N PRO A 110 17.13 6.93 14.22
CA PRO A 110 18.38 6.34 14.68
C PRO A 110 19.45 6.40 13.59
N GLU A 111 20.72 6.20 13.96
CA GLU A 111 21.79 6.02 12.97
C GLU A 111 21.49 4.80 12.09
N SER A 112 21.42 5.03 10.78
CA SER A 112 21.09 4.03 9.78
C SER A 112 22.34 3.31 9.26
N LYS A 113 22.21 2.01 8.97
CA LYS A 113 23.26 1.23 8.29
C LYS A 113 23.07 1.22 6.77
N SER A 114 24.11 0.86 6.02
CA SER A 114 24.07 0.86 4.55
C SER A 114 23.09 -0.16 3.95
N ASP A 115 22.79 -1.25 4.66
CA ASP A 115 21.85 -2.30 4.28
C ASP A 115 20.38 -1.92 4.49
N GLU A 116 20.10 -0.80 5.17
CA GLU A 116 18.75 -0.28 5.41
C GLU A 116 18.31 0.74 4.36
N ALA A 117 19.16 1.01 3.36
CA ALA A 117 18.85 1.97 2.30
C ALA A 117 17.58 1.58 1.54
N VAL A 118 16.83 2.58 1.09
CA VAL A 118 15.59 2.39 0.31
C VAL A 118 15.56 3.33 -0.88
N CYS A 119 15.00 2.85 -1.99
CA CYS A 119 14.61 3.70 -3.11
C CYS A 119 13.18 4.15 -2.91
N ALA A 120 12.96 5.46 -2.86
CA ALA A 120 11.63 6.03 -2.66
C ALA A 120 10.89 6.30 -3.98
N SER A 121 9.62 6.69 -3.87
CA SER A 121 8.71 6.97 -4.98
C SER A 121 9.12 8.15 -5.87
N ASP A 122 10.02 9.01 -5.40
CA ASP A 122 10.65 10.10 -6.15
C ASP A 122 11.93 9.66 -6.89
N ASN A 123 12.27 8.37 -6.84
CA ASN A 123 13.50 7.77 -7.35
C ASN A 123 14.78 8.31 -6.68
N THR A 124 14.68 8.76 -5.43
CA THR A 124 15.83 9.11 -4.59
C THR A 124 16.16 7.94 -3.65
N THR A 125 17.46 7.62 -3.53
CA THR A 125 17.94 6.68 -2.51
C THR A 125 18.05 7.40 -1.17
N TYR A 126 17.33 6.90 -0.17
CA TYR A 126 17.44 7.35 1.22
C TYR A 126 18.21 6.32 2.04
N PRO A 127 18.98 6.75 3.06
CA PRO A 127 19.79 5.84 3.87
C PRO A 127 18.95 4.91 4.76
N SER A 128 17.69 5.27 5.02
CA SER A 128 16.70 4.40 5.67
C SER A 128 15.28 4.84 5.33
N GLU A 129 14.29 3.98 5.59
CA GLU A 129 12.87 4.35 5.51
C GLU A 129 12.53 5.50 6.49
N CYS A 130 13.24 5.60 7.63
CA CYS A 130 13.05 6.72 8.56
C CYS A 130 13.50 8.05 7.93
N ALA A 131 14.71 8.09 7.35
CA ALA A 131 15.22 9.28 6.68
C ALA A 131 14.33 9.70 5.49
N MET A 132 13.77 8.71 4.76
CA MET A 132 12.76 8.97 3.73
C MET A 132 11.52 9.65 4.30
N LYS A 133 10.97 9.17 5.42
CA LYS A 133 9.80 9.76 6.09
C LYS A 133 10.09 11.17 6.63
N GLU A 134 11.29 11.40 7.15
CA GLU A 134 11.74 12.73 7.59
C GLU A 134 11.81 13.71 6.42
N ALA A 135 12.34 13.28 5.28
CA ALA A 135 12.36 14.08 4.05
C ALA A 135 10.95 14.36 3.52
N ALA A 136 10.08 13.34 3.47
CA ALA A 136 8.67 13.48 3.11
C ALA A 136 7.98 14.56 3.97
N CYS A 137 8.20 14.50 5.29
CA CYS A 137 7.71 15.47 6.27
C CYS A 137 8.27 16.88 6.10
N SER A 138 9.51 17.00 5.66
CA SER A 138 10.16 18.29 5.40
C SER A 138 9.64 18.94 4.12
N MET A 139 9.35 18.12 3.10
CA MET A 139 8.87 18.56 1.80
C MET A 139 7.35 18.74 1.74
N GLY A 140 6.59 18.10 2.65
CA GLY A 140 5.13 18.07 2.59
C GLY A 140 4.60 17.18 1.46
N VAL A 141 5.39 16.20 1.02
CA VAL A 141 5.07 15.29 -0.09
C VAL A 141 5.09 13.86 0.42
N LEU A 142 4.12 13.05 0.00
CA LEU A 142 4.09 11.63 0.37
C LEU A 142 5.16 10.87 -0.41
N LEU A 143 6.13 10.31 0.32
CA LEU A 143 7.11 9.36 -0.21
C LEU A 143 6.79 7.96 0.29
N GLU A 144 6.85 6.98 -0.61
CA GLU A 144 6.67 5.57 -0.31
C GLU A 144 7.88 4.79 -0.80
N VAL A 145 8.21 3.69 -0.12
CA VAL A 145 9.29 2.80 -0.57
C VAL A 145 8.87 2.14 -1.87
N LYS A 146 9.68 2.32 -2.91
CA LYS A 146 9.55 1.63 -4.20
C LYS A 146 10.17 0.24 -4.12
N HIS A 147 11.40 0.16 -3.58
CA HIS A 147 12.09 -1.10 -3.27
C HIS A 147 13.20 -0.86 -2.25
N SER A 148 13.68 -1.94 -1.62
CA SER A 148 14.87 -1.91 -0.76
C SER A 148 16.15 -1.73 -1.58
N GLY A 149 17.18 -1.14 -0.97
CA GLY A 149 18.46 -0.83 -1.62
C GLY A 149 18.47 0.51 -2.37
N SER A 150 19.54 0.73 -3.14
CA SER A 150 19.71 1.97 -3.91
C SER A 150 18.87 1.95 -5.19
N CYS A 151 18.34 3.10 -5.61
CA CYS A 151 17.61 3.23 -6.88
C CYS A 151 18.46 2.84 -8.11
N ASN A 152 19.79 2.81 -8.00
CA ASN A 152 20.69 2.36 -9.07
C ASN A 152 20.94 0.84 -9.07
N SER A 153 20.44 0.10 -8.07
CA SER A 153 20.67 -1.34 -7.92
C SER A 153 19.72 -2.21 -8.73
N ILE A 154 18.94 -1.62 -9.64
CA ILE A 154 18.06 -2.34 -10.56
C ILE A 154 18.94 -2.96 -11.67
N ASN A 155 19.51 -4.14 -11.41
CA ASN A 155 19.92 -5.04 -12.47
C ASN A 155 18.70 -5.92 -12.79
N GLU A 156 18.15 -5.73 -13.98
CA GLU A 156 17.35 -6.69 -14.77
C GLU A 156 16.33 -7.54 -13.99
N ASP A 157 15.11 -7.02 -13.82
CA ASP A 157 13.95 -7.90 -14.00
C ASP A 157 13.88 -8.16 -15.52
N PRO A 158 13.92 -9.42 -16.01
CA PRO A 158 13.65 -9.67 -17.40
C PRO A 158 12.23 -9.18 -17.68
N GLU A 159 12.11 -8.16 -18.51
CA GLU A 159 10.91 -8.05 -19.34
C GLU A 159 10.78 -9.43 -20.01
N GLU A 160 9.67 -10.13 -19.76
CA GLU A 160 9.32 -11.34 -20.50
C GLU A 160 9.28 -10.91 -21.98
N GLU A 161 10.40 -11.09 -22.68
CA GLU A 161 10.42 -11.13 -24.13
C GLU A 161 9.57 -12.34 -24.49
N GLU A 162 8.29 -12.08 -24.81
CA GLU A 162 7.47 -13.01 -25.57
C GLU A 162 8.17 -13.21 -26.92
N GLU A 163 9.10 -14.18 -26.98
CA GLU A 163 9.57 -14.74 -28.23
C GLU A 163 8.46 -15.64 -28.79
N ASP A 164 7.57 -15.03 -29.56
CA ASP A 164 6.73 -15.70 -30.54
C ASP A 164 7.62 -16.38 -31.60
N GLU A 165 8.07 -17.62 -31.34
CA GLU A 165 8.60 -18.49 -32.40
C GLU A 165 7.48 -19.34 -33.03
N ASP A 166 6.75 -18.71 -33.95
CA ASP A 166 6.05 -19.39 -35.03
C ASP A 166 7.06 -20.02 -36.01
N GLN A 167 7.33 -21.33 -35.95
CA GLN A 167 7.85 -22.08 -37.11
C GLN A 167 7.22 -23.47 -37.27
N ASP A 168 6.22 -23.47 -38.14
CA ASP A 168 5.84 -24.48 -39.13
C ASP A 168 6.83 -25.65 -39.34
N TYR A 169 6.38 -26.88 -39.07
CA TYR A 169 6.84 -28.06 -39.79
C TYR A 169 5.68 -29.04 -40.02
N SER A 170 5.10 -28.95 -41.21
CA SER A 170 4.21 -29.94 -41.81
C SER A 170 4.92 -31.29 -42.07
N PHE A 171 4.31 -32.37 -41.56
CA PHE A 171 4.21 -33.80 -41.98
C PHE A 171 5.32 -34.52 -42.81
N PRO A 172 5.43 -35.85 -42.64
CA PRO A 172 4.60 -36.73 -43.49
C PRO A 172 3.86 -37.86 -42.75
N ILE A 173 2.71 -38.22 -43.33
CA ILE A 173 1.94 -39.44 -43.08
C ILE A 173 2.72 -40.64 -43.64
N SER A 174 2.88 -41.72 -42.87
CA SER A 174 2.28 -43.04 -43.19
C SER A 174 2.92 -44.22 -42.42
N SER A 175 2.01 -45.01 -41.85
CA SER A 175 1.92 -46.48 -41.95
C SER A 175 2.56 -47.42 -40.91
N PHE A 176 1.69 -48.34 -40.46
CA PHE A 176 1.94 -49.73 -40.03
C PHE A 176 2.70 -49.93 -38.71
N LEU A 177 2.38 -50.84 -37.79
CA LEU A 177 1.31 -51.83 -37.53
C LEU A 177 1.68 -52.45 -36.15
N GLU A 178 0.66 -52.91 -35.40
CA GLU A 178 0.75 -53.85 -34.25
C GLU A 178 1.38 -53.26 -32.95
N TRP A 179 0.98 -53.59 -31.72
CA TRP A 179 0.28 -54.73 -31.11
C TRP A 179 -0.74 -54.22 -30.08
#